data_AF-A0A5N5SPY2-F1
#
_entry.id   AF-A0A5N5SPY2-F1
#
_cell.length_a   1.000
_cell.length_b   1.000
_cell.length_c   1.000
_cell.angle_alpha   90.00
_cell.angle_beta   90.00
_cell.angle_gamma   90.00
#
_symmetry.space_group_name_H-M   'P 1'
#
loop_
_entity.id
_entity.type
_entity.pdbx_description
1 polymer ?
#
loop_
_entity_poly.entity_id
_entity_poly.type
_entity_poly.pdbx_seq_one_letter_code
_entity_poly.pdbx_strand_id
1 'polypeptide(L)'
;MILHLRLHKLINLVEFLTNNNCPISLNRQMLRSPSRKDFGAIFHFIYQHINPKFTMSQRFEDEIPKILKALKVLKYPVQMPKSSFLNVGSPHTWPSVLAMLGWLIDLINLYEPFEECELFFAKDFEEGMDCNDINEIKTRSLVAFYREGGDDATPHVEIYKEFLGKEENISDEQIEKLNLLLEDIVRKYESMNSVKEQVKIAEKHFEELCNDREKILKFNEEMRTHLHAKDKERSHLAKILEDLQEERAQLIDQIKRLEEKKGIQSYSTAEMNMYKNFRNELAIQVSHLDMEKKTLNEQTWDVEVSIGKLRTKISELVIQYTTLCDKLQLPGCQISMSDLEANLPKWKEEILPVIHQELSREKQEAFDINNALMHVAQEKGKIEESVHTMECEKRKLECKIKRLQDESKHIREEKAEEEAILNTEVEALKDEISRMRMTTTPDIHELEKQFEEKTKELEKSKEKYDDLVKSRKMEMDKTMELIRSGFREREKMVTEFKSNLEAMAKHSLQNAKTILQAIDLDE
;
A
#
# COMPACT_ATOMS: atom_id res chain seq x y z
N MET A 1 -86.14 -44.11 22.02
CA MET A 1 -84.78 -43.75 22.47
C MET A 1 -84.17 -44.77 23.44
N ILE A 2 -84.79 -45.07 24.59
CA ILE A 2 -84.23 -46.01 25.60
C ILE A 2 -84.04 -47.45 25.07
N LEU A 3 -84.96 -47.96 24.25
CA LEU A 3 -84.83 -49.30 23.63
C LEU A 3 -83.67 -49.37 22.61
N HIS A 4 -83.40 -48.27 21.91
CA HIS A 4 -82.32 -48.20 20.90
C HIS A 4 -80.93 -48.20 21.57
N LEU A 5 -80.78 -47.46 22.67
CA LEU A 5 -79.55 -47.45 23.48
C LEU A 5 -79.27 -48.83 24.12
N ARG A 6 -80.33 -49.53 24.56
CA ARG A 6 -80.21 -50.91 25.08
C ARG A 6 -79.75 -51.89 24.01
N LEU A 7 -80.31 -51.80 22.80
CA LEU A 7 -79.93 -52.66 21.68
C LEU A 7 -78.46 -52.41 21.29
N HIS A 8 -78.04 -51.15 21.21
CA HIS A 8 -76.65 -50.78 20.87
C HIS A 8 -75.65 -51.30 21.90
N LYS A 9 -75.90 -51.14 23.20
CA LYS A 9 -74.98 -51.67 24.24
C LYS A 9 -74.94 -53.20 24.27
N LEU A 10 -76.03 -53.85 23.89
CA LEU A 10 -76.07 -55.30 23.75
C LEU A 10 -75.28 -55.78 22.53
N ILE A 11 -75.36 -55.07 21.41
CA ILE A 11 -74.56 -55.34 20.21
C ILE A 11 -73.07 -55.18 20.52
N ASN A 12 -72.66 -54.06 21.14
CA ASN A 12 -71.26 -53.84 21.53
C ASN A 12 -70.73 -54.95 22.46
N LEU A 13 -71.56 -55.41 23.41
CA LEU A 13 -71.20 -56.53 24.30
C LEU A 13 -70.98 -57.83 23.52
N VAL A 14 -71.88 -58.15 22.59
CA VAL A 14 -71.78 -59.39 21.78
C VAL A 14 -70.58 -59.32 20.83
N GLU A 15 -70.37 -58.18 20.17
CA GLU A 15 -69.21 -57.97 19.29
C GLU A 15 -67.91 -58.10 20.06
N PHE A 16 -67.78 -57.45 21.22
CA PHE A 16 -66.57 -57.55 22.05
C PHE A 16 -66.27 -58.99 22.50
N LEU A 17 -67.29 -59.71 22.99
CA LEU A 17 -67.13 -61.10 23.43
C LEU A 17 -66.80 -62.05 22.27
N THR A 18 -67.32 -61.77 21.07
CA THR A 18 -67.04 -62.59 19.87
C THR A 18 -65.64 -62.30 19.32
N ASN A 19 -65.25 -61.03 19.22
CA ASN A 19 -63.95 -60.62 18.68
C ASN A 19 -62.78 -61.06 19.56
N ASN A 20 -62.97 -61.12 20.88
CA ASN A 20 -61.94 -61.54 21.84
C ASN A 20 -61.98 -63.05 22.16
N ASN A 21 -62.69 -63.87 21.39
CA ASN A 21 -62.79 -65.33 21.54
C ASN A 21 -63.23 -65.79 22.96
N CYS A 22 -64.29 -65.17 23.51
CA CYS A 22 -64.78 -65.55 24.83
C CYS A 22 -65.24 -67.03 24.87
N PRO A 23 -64.79 -67.83 25.84
CA PRO A 23 -65.11 -69.28 25.92
C PRO A 23 -66.56 -69.60 26.34
N ILE A 24 -67.44 -68.60 26.44
CA ILE A 24 -68.83 -68.73 26.91
C ILE A 24 -69.79 -68.84 25.72
N SER A 25 -70.62 -69.88 25.68
CA SER A 25 -71.65 -70.06 24.64
C SER A 25 -72.75 -69.00 24.73
N LEU A 26 -72.74 -68.00 23.83
CA LEU A 26 -73.73 -66.93 23.79
C LEU A 26 -75.09 -67.43 23.28
N ASN A 27 -76.09 -67.60 24.17
CA ASN A 27 -77.48 -67.93 23.79
C ASN A 27 -78.40 -66.68 23.87
N ARG A 28 -79.42 -66.59 23.01
CA ARG A 28 -80.40 -65.47 22.97
C ARG A 28 -81.10 -65.22 24.31
N GLN A 29 -81.29 -66.28 25.11
CA GLN A 29 -81.87 -66.17 26.45
C GLN A 29 -80.94 -65.47 27.45
N MET A 30 -79.63 -65.72 27.34
CA MET A 30 -78.61 -65.11 28.20
C MET A 30 -78.47 -63.60 27.94
N LEU A 31 -78.68 -63.15 26.70
CA LEU A 31 -78.64 -61.74 26.33
C LEU A 31 -79.86 -60.94 26.82
N ARG A 32 -81.00 -61.62 27.03
CA ARG A 32 -82.25 -60.99 27.53
C ARG A 32 -82.33 -60.96 29.05
N SER A 33 -81.90 -62.02 29.71
CA SER A 33 -81.93 -62.18 31.17
C SER A 33 -80.87 -63.21 31.57
N PRO A 34 -79.61 -62.79 31.77
CA PRO A 34 -78.54 -63.73 32.12
C PRO A 34 -78.76 -64.32 33.51
N SER A 35 -78.33 -65.57 33.68
CA SER A 35 -78.25 -66.14 35.02
C SER A 35 -77.12 -65.48 35.81
N ARG A 36 -77.16 -65.65 37.13
CA ARG A 36 -76.11 -65.18 38.04
C ARG A 36 -74.73 -65.75 37.65
N LYS A 37 -74.69 -67.00 37.18
CA LYS A 37 -73.45 -67.67 36.76
C LYS A 37 -72.92 -67.08 35.45
N ASP A 38 -73.80 -66.85 34.49
CA ASP A 38 -73.43 -66.30 33.18
C ASP A 38 -72.89 -64.88 33.31
N PHE A 39 -73.56 -64.03 34.11
CA PHE A 39 -73.10 -62.67 34.37
C PHE A 39 -71.71 -62.64 35.04
N GLY A 40 -71.47 -63.49 36.04
CA GLY A 40 -70.17 -63.57 36.71
C GLY A 40 -69.04 -63.96 35.75
N ALA A 41 -69.31 -64.88 34.83
CA ALA A 41 -68.35 -65.30 33.81
C ALA A 41 -68.09 -64.20 32.77
N ILE A 42 -69.14 -63.51 32.32
CA ILE A 42 -69.02 -62.38 31.37
C ILE A 42 -68.22 -61.23 32.00
N PHE A 43 -68.54 -60.84 33.24
CA PHE A 43 -67.80 -59.78 33.93
C PHE A 43 -66.34 -60.17 34.15
N HIS A 44 -66.08 -61.41 34.58
CA HIS A 44 -64.72 -61.90 34.79
C HIS A 44 -63.88 -61.78 33.52
N PHE A 45 -64.43 -62.25 32.39
CA PHE A 45 -63.77 -62.17 31.09
C PHE A 45 -63.45 -60.72 30.70
N ILE A 46 -64.43 -59.82 30.76
CA ILE A 46 -64.24 -58.41 30.41
C ILE A 46 -63.19 -57.76 31.32
N TYR A 47 -63.25 -58.00 32.63
CA TYR A 47 -62.34 -57.36 33.57
C TYR A 47 -60.89 -57.88 33.49
N GLN A 48 -60.66 -59.10 32.96
CA GLN A 48 -59.31 -59.62 32.72
C GLN A 48 -58.54 -58.83 31.65
N HIS A 49 -59.21 -58.19 30.70
CA HIS A 49 -58.56 -57.28 29.75
C HIS A 49 -58.02 -56.01 30.42
N ILE A 50 -58.57 -55.62 31.57
CA ILE A 50 -58.08 -54.48 32.37
C ILE A 50 -57.03 -54.95 33.38
N ASN A 51 -57.25 -56.11 34.01
CA ASN A 51 -56.33 -56.69 34.98
C ASN A 51 -56.13 -58.20 34.70
N PRO A 52 -55.05 -58.58 34.01
CA PRO A 52 -54.79 -59.97 33.63
C PRO A 52 -54.69 -60.95 34.80
N LYS A 53 -54.39 -60.47 36.01
CA LYS A 53 -54.25 -61.31 37.23
C LYS A 53 -55.56 -61.42 38.04
N PHE A 54 -56.66 -60.88 37.55
CA PHE A 54 -57.93 -60.90 38.29
C PHE A 54 -58.62 -62.27 38.24
N THR A 55 -59.11 -62.72 39.38
CA THR A 55 -59.92 -63.94 39.54
C THR A 55 -61.22 -63.61 40.26
N MET A 56 -62.36 -64.03 39.69
CA MET A 56 -63.68 -63.74 40.25
C MET A 56 -64.00 -64.65 41.45
N SER A 57 -64.44 -64.08 42.57
CA SER A 57 -64.87 -64.88 43.73
C SER A 57 -66.31 -65.39 43.60
N GLN A 58 -66.65 -66.41 44.41
CA GLN A 58 -68.02 -66.95 44.47
C GLN A 58 -69.06 -65.94 45.00
N ARG A 59 -68.63 -64.87 45.68
CA ARG A 59 -69.51 -63.80 46.22
C ARG A 59 -69.28 -62.48 45.48
N PHE A 60 -69.35 -62.52 44.15
CA PHE A 60 -69.10 -61.35 43.32
C PHE A 60 -70.02 -60.16 43.61
N GLU A 61 -71.20 -60.38 44.19
CA GLU A 61 -72.13 -59.32 44.60
C GLU A 61 -71.56 -58.37 45.67
N ASP A 62 -70.56 -58.81 46.43
CA ASP A 62 -69.84 -58.00 47.42
C ASP A 62 -68.58 -57.34 46.83
N GLU A 63 -68.00 -57.92 45.78
CA GLU A 63 -66.75 -57.47 45.17
C GLU A 63 -66.98 -56.48 44.03
N ILE A 64 -67.94 -56.72 43.14
CA ILE A 64 -68.21 -55.83 42.01
C ILE A 64 -68.50 -54.40 42.46
N PRO A 65 -69.31 -54.13 43.51
CA PRO A 65 -69.46 -52.76 44.03
C PRO A 65 -68.15 -52.12 44.49
N LYS A 66 -67.21 -52.90 45.06
CA LYS A 66 -65.89 -52.40 45.48
C LYS A 66 -65.00 -52.11 44.28
N ILE A 67 -65.02 -52.98 43.27
CA ILE A 67 -64.32 -52.78 41.99
C ILE A 67 -64.84 -51.50 41.32
N LEU A 68 -66.16 -51.35 41.18
CA LEU A 68 -66.77 -50.12 40.63
C LEU A 68 -66.45 -48.87 41.46
N LYS A 69 -66.29 -49.01 42.78
CA LYS A 69 -65.85 -47.91 43.65
C LYS A 69 -64.37 -47.55 43.42
N ALA A 70 -63.48 -48.52 43.21
CA ALA A 70 -62.08 -48.28 42.85
C ALA A 70 -61.97 -47.63 41.45
N LEU A 71 -62.81 -48.06 40.51
CA LEU A 71 -62.94 -47.48 39.18
C LEU A 71 -63.51 -46.05 39.17
N LYS A 72 -63.90 -45.47 40.31
CA LYS A 72 -64.19 -44.03 40.42
C LYS A 72 -62.97 -43.16 40.14
N VAL A 73 -61.74 -43.66 40.35
CA VAL A 73 -60.52 -42.95 39.92
C VAL A 73 -60.53 -42.75 38.39
N LEU A 74 -61.11 -43.70 37.66
CA LEU A 74 -61.35 -43.64 36.22
C LEU A 74 -62.74 -43.03 35.88
N LYS A 75 -63.33 -42.29 36.83
CA LYS A 75 -64.61 -41.54 36.71
C LYS A 75 -65.85 -42.37 36.39
N TYR A 76 -65.96 -43.62 36.84
CA TYR A 76 -67.24 -44.35 36.73
C TYR A 76 -68.37 -43.60 37.48
N PRO A 77 -69.46 -43.18 36.81
CA PRO A 77 -70.37 -42.17 37.36
C PRO A 77 -71.53 -42.73 38.22
N VAL A 78 -71.81 -44.04 38.17
CA VAL A 78 -73.02 -44.62 38.77
C VAL A 78 -72.68 -45.50 39.98
N GLN A 79 -73.44 -45.39 41.07
CA GLN A 79 -73.31 -46.32 42.20
C GLN A 79 -74.30 -47.48 42.03
N MET A 80 -73.80 -48.72 42.05
CA MET A 80 -74.62 -49.92 41.91
C MET A 80 -74.66 -50.66 43.26
N PRO A 81 -75.82 -50.78 43.93
CA PRO A 81 -75.92 -51.46 45.21
C PRO A 81 -75.83 -52.99 45.05
N LYS A 82 -75.41 -53.68 46.12
CA LYS A 82 -75.31 -55.15 46.20
C LYS A 82 -76.55 -55.89 45.69
N SER A 83 -77.75 -55.37 45.96
CA SER A 83 -79.03 -55.93 45.50
C SER A 83 -79.14 -56.05 43.97
N SER A 84 -78.44 -55.18 43.21
CA SER A 84 -78.41 -55.23 41.75
C SER A 84 -77.68 -56.46 41.22
N PHE A 85 -76.71 -56.98 41.98
CA PHE A 85 -75.89 -58.13 41.60
C PHE A 85 -76.46 -59.46 42.09
N LEU A 86 -77.42 -59.43 43.03
CA LEU A 86 -78.18 -60.61 43.43
C LEU A 86 -79.21 -61.02 42.38
N ASN A 87 -79.83 -60.04 41.70
CA ASN A 87 -80.91 -60.24 40.72
C ASN A 87 -80.56 -59.64 39.34
N VAL A 88 -79.37 -59.97 38.81
CA VAL A 88 -78.81 -59.36 37.58
C VAL A 88 -79.70 -59.49 36.34
N GLY A 89 -80.45 -60.59 36.22
CA GLY A 89 -81.35 -60.85 35.07
C GLY A 89 -82.73 -60.22 35.18
N SER A 90 -83.05 -59.51 36.28
CA SER A 90 -84.36 -58.88 36.45
C SER A 90 -84.60 -57.80 35.36
N PRO A 91 -85.81 -57.69 34.78
CA PRO A 91 -86.13 -56.70 33.75
C PRO A 91 -85.82 -55.24 34.12
N HIS A 92 -85.83 -54.93 35.42
CA HIS A 92 -85.52 -53.58 35.93
C HIS A 92 -84.04 -53.36 36.24
N THR A 93 -83.26 -54.43 36.41
CA THR A 93 -81.85 -54.38 36.84
C THR A 93 -80.88 -54.63 35.70
N TRP A 94 -81.22 -55.55 34.79
CA TRP A 94 -80.40 -55.92 33.64
C TRP A 94 -79.97 -54.73 32.78
N PRO A 95 -80.83 -53.73 32.48
CA PRO A 95 -80.41 -52.55 31.71
C PRO A 95 -79.26 -51.76 32.35
N SER A 96 -79.26 -51.61 33.68
CA SER A 96 -78.22 -50.87 34.40
C SER A 96 -76.93 -51.69 34.48
N VAL A 97 -77.05 -53.00 34.63
CA VAL A 97 -75.90 -53.94 34.62
C VAL A 97 -75.26 -54.00 33.22
N LEU A 98 -76.07 -54.04 32.17
CA LEU A 98 -75.61 -54.02 30.79
C LEU A 98 -74.91 -52.70 30.44
N ALA A 99 -75.42 -51.57 30.93
CA ALA A 99 -74.75 -50.27 30.76
C ALA A 99 -73.38 -50.25 31.45
N MET A 100 -73.26 -50.87 32.62
CA MET A 100 -71.99 -51.02 33.34
C MET A 100 -70.99 -51.88 32.55
N LEU A 101 -71.42 -53.03 32.02
CA LEU A 101 -70.57 -53.88 31.18
C LEU A 101 -70.14 -53.15 29.89
N GLY A 102 -71.07 -52.42 29.26
CA GLY A 102 -70.78 -51.60 28.09
C GLY A 102 -69.76 -50.50 28.39
N TRP A 103 -69.83 -49.86 29.55
CA TRP A 103 -68.84 -48.88 29.97
C TRP A 103 -67.45 -49.48 30.18
N LEU A 104 -67.37 -50.69 30.74
CA LEU A 104 -66.08 -51.40 30.88
C LEU A 104 -65.46 -51.73 29.51
N ILE A 105 -66.29 -52.12 28.54
CA ILE A 105 -65.83 -52.39 27.17
C ILE A 105 -65.36 -51.10 26.49
N ASP A 106 -66.13 -50.02 26.61
CA ASP A 106 -65.73 -48.71 26.07
C ASP A 106 -64.39 -48.25 26.68
N LEU A 107 -64.16 -48.55 27.97
CA LEU A 107 -62.89 -48.28 28.64
C LEU A 107 -61.75 -49.13 28.07
N ILE A 108 -61.95 -50.44 27.87
CA ILE A 108 -60.93 -51.32 27.27
C ILE A 108 -60.55 -50.82 25.88
N ASN A 109 -61.54 -50.54 25.03
CA ASN A 109 -61.30 -50.05 23.67
C ASN A 109 -60.59 -48.69 23.64
N LEU A 110 -60.68 -47.89 24.71
CA LEU A 110 -59.96 -46.62 24.84
C LEU A 110 -58.49 -46.85 25.24
N TYR A 111 -58.19 -47.88 26.02
CA TYR A 111 -56.84 -48.18 26.51
C TYR A 111 -56.03 -49.10 25.60
N GLU A 112 -56.68 -50.01 24.87
CA GLU A 112 -56.02 -50.97 23.96
C GLU A 112 -55.14 -50.32 22.86
N PRO A 113 -55.44 -49.12 22.32
CA PRO A 113 -54.58 -48.45 21.34
C PRO A 113 -53.29 -47.85 21.91
N PHE A 114 -53.15 -47.74 23.23
CA PHE A 114 -51.93 -47.18 23.83
C PHE A 114 -50.87 -48.28 23.94
N GLU A 115 -49.93 -48.30 22.98
CA GLU A 115 -48.69 -49.06 23.15
C GLU A 115 -47.94 -48.57 24.39
N GLU A 116 -47.40 -49.49 25.19
CA GLU A 116 -46.72 -49.22 26.47
C GLU A 116 -45.62 -48.13 26.37
N CYS A 117 -45.15 -47.82 25.17
CA CYS A 117 -44.10 -46.83 24.90
C CYS A 117 -44.59 -45.37 24.91
N GLU A 118 -45.81 -45.04 24.47
CA GLU A 118 -46.27 -43.64 24.39
C GLU A 118 -46.57 -43.02 25.78
N LEU A 119 -46.82 -43.85 26.79
CA LEU A 119 -47.18 -43.40 28.15
C LEU A 119 -45.97 -43.00 29.02
N PHE A 120 -44.77 -43.50 28.73
CA PHE A 120 -43.57 -43.21 29.53
C PHE A 120 -42.74 -42.02 29.03
N PHE A 121 -42.84 -41.70 27.74
CA PHE A 121 -42.07 -40.61 27.13
C PHE A 121 -43.02 -39.68 26.38
N ALA A 122 -43.52 -38.65 27.08
CA ALA A 122 -44.32 -37.61 26.47
C ALA A 122 -43.56 -36.98 25.27
N LYS A 123 -44.29 -36.76 24.16
CA LYS A 123 -43.89 -36.13 22.89
C LYS A 123 -43.49 -34.64 23.01
N ASP A 124 -42.96 -34.24 24.16
CA ASP A 124 -42.51 -32.87 24.39
C ASP A 124 -40.98 -32.89 24.46
N PHE A 125 -40.30 -32.76 23.31
CA PHE A 125 -39.07 -31.98 23.10
C PHE A 125 -38.56 -32.21 21.66
N GLU A 126 -38.48 -31.10 20.93
CA GLU A 126 -37.74 -30.87 19.67
C GLU A 126 -38.38 -31.33 18.34
N GLU A 127 -38.80 -30.33 17.56
CA GLU A 127 -39.17 -30.44 16.15
C GLU A 127 -37.97 -30.90 15.33
N GLY A 128 -38.06 -32.06 14.67
CA GLY A 128 -37.13 -32.41 13.60
C GLY A 128 -36.79 -33.89 13.40
N MET A 129 -37.19 -34.80 14.31
CA MET A 129 -36.82 -36.22 14.21
C MET A 129 -37.99 -37.10 14.69
N ASP A 130 -38.24 -38.23 14.01
CA ASP A 130 -39.39 -39.09 14.31
C ASP A 130 -39.27 -39.62 15.75
N CYS A 131 -40.18 -39.19 16.60
CA CYS A 131 -40.11 -39.41 18.05
C CYS A 131 -40.14 -40.88 18.44
N ASN A 132 -40.56 -41.78 17.53
CA ASN A 132 -40.57 -43.21 17.78
C ASN A 132 -39.15 -43.80 17.83
N ASP A 133 -38.27 -43.41 16.91
CA ASP A 133 -36.95 -44.01 16.80
C ASP A 133 -36.01 -43.57 17.94
N ILE A 134 -36.05 -42.28 18.31
CA ILE A 134 -35.29 -41.77 19.46
C ILE A 134 -35.77 -42.43 20.77
N ASN A 135 -37.08 -42.63 20.93
CA ASN A 135 -37.63 -43.25 22.13
C ASN A 135 -37.32 -44.74 22.20
N GLU A 136 -37.30 -45.46 21.06
CA GLU A 136 -36.82 -46.84 20.99
C GLU A 136 -35.34 -46.94 21.41
N ILE A 137 -34.50 -46.03 20.90
CA ILE A 137 -33.07 -45.98 21.25
C ILE A 137 -32.89 -45.71 22.73
N LYS A 138 -33.56 -44.68 23.29
CA LYS A 138 -33.53 -44.35 24.73
C LYS A 138 -33.98 -45.53 25.58
N THR A 139 -35.02 -46.25 25.14
CA THR A 139 -35.55 -47.41 25.87
C THR A 139 -34.58 -48.59 25.84
N ARG A 140 -34.04 -48.92 24.67
CA ARG A 140 -33.07 -50.02 24.51
C ARG A 140 -31.76 -49.73 25.24
N SER A 141 -31.35 -48.49 25.22
CA SER A 141 -30.22 -47.91 25.94
C SER A 141 -30.41 -48.00 27.46
N LEU A 142 -31.56 -47.56 27.99
CA LEU A 142 -31.89 -47.68 29.41
C LEU A 142 -31.99 -49.14 29.85
N VAL A 143 -32.59 -50.02 29.03
CA VAL A 143 -32.66 -51.46 29.31
C VAL A 143 -31.26 -52.06 29.40
N ALA A 144 -30.34 -51.72 28.48
CA ALA A 144 -28.95 -52.18 28.54
C ALA A 144 -28.24 -51.68 29.81
N PHE A 145 -28.38 -50.39 30.14
CA PHE A 145 -27.82 -49.79 31.36
C PHE A 145 -28.27 -50.50 32.65
N TYR A 146 -29.56 -50.82 32.76
CA TYR A 146 -30.09 -51.53 33.93
C TYR A 146 -29.75 -53.03 33.94
N ARG A 147 -29.47 -53.64 32.78
CA ARG A 147 -29.11 -55.06 32.68
C ARG A 147 -27.65 -55.32 33.02
N GLU A 148 -26.76 -54.38 32.69
CA GLU A 148 -25.30 -54.57 32.73
C GLU A 148 -24.64 -53.95 33.97
N GLY A 149 -25.41 -53.29 34.84
CA GLY A 149 -24.89 -52.71 36.09
C GLY A 149 -24.20 -51.39 35.82
N GLY A 150 -25.02 -50.34 35.65
CA GLY A 150 -24.66 -49.04 35.10
C GLY A 150 -23.49 -48.29 35.73
N ASP A 151 -22.31 -48.45 35.13
CA ASP A 151 -21.20 -47.48 35.23
C ASP A 151 -20.41 -47.32 33.92
N ASP A 152 -20.72 -48.09 32.87
CA ASP A 152 -20.08 -47.96 31.55
C ASP A 152 -21.05 -47.41 30.50
N ALA A 153 -20.79 -46.20 30.01
CA ALA A 153 -21.56 -45.53 28.97
C ALA A 153 -21.16 -45.95 27.55
N THR A 154 -20.15 -46.81 27.40
CA THR A 154 -19.63 -47.28 26.09
C THR A 154 -20.70 -47.98 25.24
N PRO A 155 -21.57 -48.88 25.77
CA PRO A 155 -22.61 -49.54 24.98
C PRO A 155 -23.64 -48.56 24.38
N HIS A 156 -23.86 -47.41 25.02
CA HIS A 156 -24.78 -46.39 24.50
C HIS A 156 -24.22 -45.73 23.24
N VAL A 157 -22.93 -45.41 23.22
CA VAL A 157 -22.29 -44.71 22.10
C VAL A 157 -22.26 -45.59 20.85
N GLU A 158 -22.05 -46.89 20.99
CA GLU A 158 -22.08 -47.84 19.87
C GLU A 158 -23.48 -48.02 19.29
N ILE A 159 -24.53 -48.11 20.12
CA ILE A 159 -25.92 -48.21 19.64
C ILE A 159 -26.33 -46.95 18.87
N TYR A 160 -25.94 -45.76 19.35
CA TYR A 160 -26.18 -44.50 18.63
C TYR A 160 -25.41 -44.42 17.31
N LYS A 161 -24.14 -44.86 17.27
CA LYS A 161 -23.33 -44.89 16.03
C LYS A 161 -23.87 -45.83 14.98
N GLU A 162 -24.31 -47.04 15.37
CA GLU A 162 -24.91 -47.99 14.44
C GLU A 162 -26.23 -47.51 13.86
N PHE A 163 -27.00 -46.74 14.64
CA PHE A 163 -28.26 -46.16 14.18
C PHE A 163 -28.05 -45.00 13.20
N LEU A 164 -27.18 -44.03 13.56
CA LEU A 164 -26.82 -42.91 12.66
C LEU A 164 -26.22 -43.41 11.33
N GLY A 165 -25.40 -44.46 11.37
CA GLY A 165 -24.84 -45.07 10.16
C GLY A 165 -25.87 -45.76 9.25
N LYS A 166 -27.04 -46.16 9.78
CA LYS A 166 -28.12 -46.78 9.01
C LYS A 166 -29.13 -45.78 8.48
N GLU A 167 -29.40 -44.70 9.22
CA GLU A 167 -30.47 -43.76 8.91
C GLU A 167 -30.06 -42.71 7.87
N GLU A 168 -28.83 -42.20 7.93
CA GLU A 168 -28.40 -41.13 7.01
C GLU A 168 -27.72 -41.64 5.74
N ASN A 169 -27.42 -42.93 5.63
CA ASN A 169 -26.67 -43.53 4.50
C ASN A 169 -25.40 -42.72 4.14
N ILE A 170 -24.82 -42.02 5.14
CA ILE A 170 -23.58 -41.27 5.01
C ILE A 170 -22.47 -42.31 5.04
N SER A 171 -22.07 -42.74 3.85
CA SER A 171 -20.90 -43.59 3.72
C SER A 171 -19.66 -42.77 4.12
N ASP A 172 -18.71 -43.40 4.81
CA ASP A 172 -17.39 -42.81 5.06
C ASP A 172 -16.75 -42.26 3.77
N GLU A 173 -17.08 -42.84 2.60
CA GLU A 173 -16.66 -42.33 1.29
C GLU A 173 -17.22 -40.95 0.94
N GLN A 174 -18.42 -40.60 1.39
CA GLN A 174 -19.02 -39.29 1.16
C GLN A 174 -18.37 -38.23 2.06
N ILE A 175 -18.08 -38.59 3.32
CA ILE A 175 -17.34 -37.73 4.25
C ILE A 175 -15.94 -37.44 3.69
N GLU A 176 -15.25 -38.48 3.21
CA GLU A 176 -13.92 -38.33 2.60
C GLU A 176 -13.94 -37.46 1.34
N LYS A 177 -14.95 -37.62 0.47
CA LYS A 177 -15.14 -36.76 -0.71
C LYS A 177 -15.41 -35.31 -0.33
N LEU A 178 -16.21 -35.06 0.71
CA LEU A 178 -16.46 -33.70 1.20
C LEU A 178 -15.21 -33.08 1.82
N ASN A 179 -14.42 -33.84 2.58
CA ASN A 179 -13.17 -33.37 3.17
C ASN A 179 -12.14 -33.00 2.09
N LEU A 180 -11.96 -33.84 1.06
CA LEU A 180 -11.09 -33.54 -0.07
C LEU A 180 -11.54 -32.28 -0.83
N LEU A 181 -12.86 -32.10 -1.00
CA LEU A 181 -13.40 -30.89 -1.62
C LEU A 181 -13.18 -29.65 -0.75
N LEU A 182 -13.34 -29.77 0.57
CA LEU A 182 -13.07 -28.69 1.53
C LEU A 182 -11.60 -28.28 1.47
N GLU A 183 -10.69 -29.25 1.47
CA GLU A 183 -9.25 -29.01 1.41
C GLU A 183 -8.83 -28.34 0.10
N ASP A 184 -9.42 -28.74 -1.03
CA ASP A 184 -9.21 -28.08 -2.33
C ASP A 184 -9.77 -26.65 -2.37
N ILE A 185 -10.94 -26.40 -1.76
CA ILE A 185 -11.51 -25.04 -1.63
C ILE A 185 -10.63 -24.16 -0.75
N VAL A 186 -10.16 -24.67 0.39
CA VAL A 186 -9.26 -23.93 1.30
C VAL A 186 -7.96 -23.59 0.59
N ARG A 187 -7.34 -24.55 -0.09
CA ARG A 187 -6.11 -24.32 -0.87
C ARG A 187 -6.32 -23.27 -1.96
N LYS A 188 -7.45 -23.30 -2.68
CA LYS A 188 -7.81 -22.26 -3.66
C LYS A 188 -7.98 -20.90 -3.01
N TYR A 189 -8.67 -20.82 -1.87
CA TYR A 189 -8.87 -19.58 -1.12
C TYR A 189 -7.54 -18.97 -0.66
N GLU A 190 -6.64 -19.77 -0.09
CA GLU A 190 -5.30 -19.33 0.32
C GLU A 190 -4.48 -18.82 -0.86
N SER A 191 -4.52 -19.52 -2.00
CA SER A 191 -3.84 -19.08 -3.22
C SER A 191 -4.38 -17.75 -3.74
N MET A 192 -5.71 -17.56 -3.72
CA MET A 192 -6.34 -16.30 -4.11
C MET A 192 -5.99 -15.16 -3.15
N ASN A 193 -5.92 -15.45 -1.85
CA ASN A 193 -5.57 -14.45 -0.84
C ASN A 193 -4.10 -14.02 -0.97
N SER A 194 -3.19 -14.94 -1.29
CA SER A 194 -1.80 -14.64 -1.61
C SER A 194 -1.67 -13.71 -2.83
N VAL A 195 -2.39 -14.01 -3.92
CA VAL A 195 -2.40 -13.16 -5.12
C VAL A 195 -2.98 -11.78 -4.81
N LYS A 196 -4.04 -11.69 -4.00
CA LYS A 196 -4.62 -10.42 -3.58
C LYS A 196 -3.62 -9.54 -2.82
N GLU A 197 -2.79 -10.14 -1.97
CA GLU A 197 -1.75 -9.40 -1.24
C GLU A 197 -0.62 -8.94 -2.19
N GLN A 198 -0.22 -9.79 -3.15
CA GLN A 198 0.74 -9.40 -4.19
C GLN A 198 0.23 -8.23 -5.05
N VAL A 199 -1.07 -8.23 -5.39
CA VAL A 199 -1.70 -7.13 -6.14
C VAL A 199 -1.65 -5.83 -5.35
N LYS A 200 -1.95 -5.83 -4.05
CA LYS A 200 -1.84 -4.62 -3.21
C LYS A 200 -0.41 -4.07 -3.17
N ILE A 201 0.60 -4.94 -3.05
CA ILE A 201 2.01 -4.52 -3.06
C ILE A 201 2.35 -3.91 -4.42
N ALA A 202 1.88 -4.51 -5.53
CA ALA A 202 2.08 -3.98 -6.86
C ALA A 202 1.37 -2.63 -7.08
N GLU A 203 0.15 -2.45 -6.57
CA GLU A 203 -0.58 -1.17 -6.60
C GLU A 203 0.17 -0.07 -5.85
N LYS A 204 0.71 -0.38 -4.66
CA LYS A 204 1.54 0.56 -3.90
C LYS A 204 2.81 0.95 -4.65
N HIS A 205 3.54 -0.02 -5.22
CA HIS A 205 4.72 0.28 -6.03
C HIS A 205 4.36 1.08 -7.30
N PHE A 206 3.21 0.81 -7.92
CA PHE A 206 2.73 1.58 -9.05
C PHE A 206 2.47 3.04 -8.67
N GLU A 207 1.85 3.29 -7.52
CA GLU A 207 1.61 4.63 -6.99
C GLU A 207 2.92 5.38 -6.69
N GLU A 208 3.90 4.71 -6.07
CA GLU A 208 5.24 5.26 -5.84
C GLU A 208 5.93 5.64 -7.16
N LEU A 209 5.90 4.77 -8.16
CA LEU A 209 6.46 5.04 -9.49
C LEU A 209 5.73 6.18 -10.22
N CYS A 210 4.42 6.30 -10.08
CA CYS A 210 3.65 7.42 -10.62
C CYS A 210 4.09 8.74 -9.99
N ASN A 211 4.27 8.77 -8.67
CA ASN A 211 4.74 9.95 -7.95
C ASN A 211 6.15 10.35 -8.37
N ASP A 212 7.06 9.39 -8.52
CA ASP A 212 8.42 9.67 -8.97
C ASP A 212 8.48 10.13 -10.43
N ARG A 213 7.63 9.56 -11.31
CA ARG A 213 7.46 10.05 -12.68
C ARG A 213 7.04 11.51 -12.70
N GLU A 214 6.08 11.90 -11.86
CA GLU A 214 5.65 13.30 -11.77
C GLU A 214 6.76 14.23 -11.28
N LYS A 215 7.54 13.83 -10.27
CA LYS A 215 8.69 14.61 -9.80
C LYS A 215 9.72 14.81 -10.90
N ILE A 216 10.06 13.75 -11.63
CA ILE A 216 11.02 13.80 -12.75
C ILE A 216 10.49 14.70 -13.88
N LEU A 217 9.19 14.65 -14.18
CA LEU A 217 8.59 15.52 -15.19
C LEU A 217 8.67 17.00 -14.77
N LYS A 218 8.36 17.33 -13.51
CA LYS A 218 8.51 18.69 -12.98
C LYS A 218 9.95 19.18 -13.04
N PHE A 219 10.90 18.35 -12.59
CA PHE A 219 12.32 18.66 -12.68
C PHE A 219 12.78 18.90 -14.13
N ASN A 220 12.35 18.07 -15.08
CA ASN A 220 12.67 18.27 -16.49
C ASN A 220 12.09 19.57 -17.06
N GLU A 221 10.88 19.96 -16.62
CA GLU A 221 10.28 21.23 -17.01
C GLU A 221 11.08 22.42 -16.47
N GLU A 222 11.47 22.39 -15.20
CA GLU A 222 12.37 23.38 -14.59
C GLU A 222 13.70 23.47 -15.34
N MET A 223 14.34 22.34 -15.63
CA MET A 223 15.58 22.30 -16.40
C MET A 223 15.44 22.88 -17.81
N ARG A 224 14.31 22.63 -18.49
CA ARG A 224 14.01 23.24 -19.80
C ARG A 224 13.87 24.75 -19.70
N THR A 225 13.23 25.27 -18.66
CA THR A 225 13.11 26.72 -18.45
C THR A 225 14.47 27.36 -18.19
N HIS A 226 15.31 26.71 -17.38
CA HIS A 226 16.68 27.18 -17.11
C HIS A 226 17.54 27.16 -18.37
N LEU A 227 17.45 26.10 -19.18
CA LEU A 227 18.16 25.99 -20.46
C LEU A 227 17.76 27.14 -21.41
N HIS A 228 16.45 27.40 -21.54
CA HIS A 228 15.96 28.49 -22.37
C HIS A 228 16.39 29.87 -21.87
N ALA A 229 16.46 30.08 -20.55
CA ALA A 229 17.01 31.30 -19.97
C ALA A 229 18.50 31.48 -20.32
N LYS A 230 19.30 30.40 -20.22
CA LYS A 230 20.71 30.40 -20.59
C LYS A 230 20.93 30.59 -22.09
N ASP A 231 20.07 30.04 -22.93
CA ASP A 231 20.11 30.28 -24.38
C ASP A 231 19.84 31.75 -24.74
N LYS A 232 18.88 32.39 -24.06
CA LYS A 232 18.64 33.84 -24.20
C LYS A 232 19.84 34.66 -23.76
N GLU A 233 20.44 34.33 -22.61
CA GLU A 233 21.64 34.99 -22.10
C GLU A 233 22.81 34.84 -23.10
N ARG A 234 23.03 33.63 -23.62
CA ARG A 234 24.04 33.34 -24.65
C ARG A 234 23.80 34.15 -25.92
N SER A 235 22.55 34.22 -26.39
CA SER A 235 22.20 35.00 -27.59
C SER A 235 22.44 36.49 -27.38
N HIS A 236 22.13 37.02 -26.19
CA HIS A 236 22.40 38.41 -25.86
C HIS A 236 23.91 38.71 -25.80
N LEU A 237 24.70 37.85 -25.15
CA LEU A 237 26.16 37.97 -25.10
C LEU A 237 26.79 37.86 -26.49
N ALA A 238 26.25 37.01 -27.37
CA ALA A 238 26.72 36.89 -28.74
C ALA A 238 26.55 38.21 -29.52
N LYS A 239 25.41 38.90 -29.37
CA LYS A 239 25.19 40.22 -29.98
C LYS A 239 26.15 41.27 -29.44
N ILE A 240 26.35 41.32 -28.11
CA ILE A 240 27.31 42.25 -27.50
C ILE A 240 28.73 41.99 -28.03
N LEU A 241 29.12 40.72 -28.20
CA LEU A 241 30.41 40.37 -28.77
C LEU A 241 30.54 40.82 -30.23
N GLU A 242 29.48 40.70 -31.02
CA GLU A 242 29.43 41.20 -32.41
C GLU A 242 29.59 42.73 -32.45
N ASP A 243 28.83 43.46 -31.64
CA ASP A 243 28.92 44.92 -31.53
C ASP A 243 30.33 45.37 -31.13
N LEU A 244 30.94 44.72 -30.13
CA LEU A 244 32.31 45.02 -29.68
C LEU A 244 33.35 44.66 -30.74
N GLN A 245 33.13 43.62 -31.55
CA GLN A 245 34.01 43.28 -32.66
C GLN A 245 33.95 44.33 -33.77
N GLU A 246 32.77 44.85 -34.08
CA GLU A 246 32.59 45.95 -35.03
C GLU A 246 33.28 47.23 -34.52
N GLU A 247 33.07 47.60 -33.26
CA GLU A 247 33.72 48.77 -32.65
C GLU A 247 35.25 48.64 -32.68
N ARG A 248 35.77 47.45 -32.32
CA ARG A 248 37.20 47.16 -32.42
C ARG A 248 37.72 47.28 -33.85
N ALA A 249 36.97 46.81 -34.85
CA ALA A 249 37.36 46.95 -36.25
C ALA A 249 37.41 48.42 -36.69
N GLN A 250 36.43 49.23 -36.27
CA GLN A 250 36.42 50.67 -36.54
C GLN A 250 37.60 51.39 -35.89
N LEU A 251 37.94 51.07 -34.63
CA LEU A 251 39.09 51.63 -33.94
C LEU A 251 40.41 51.26 -34.62
N ILE A 252 40.56 50.01 -35.07
CA ILE A 252 41.74 49.57 -35.83
C ILE A 252 41.86 50.37 -37.14
N ASP A 253 40.77 50.61 -37.85
CA ASP A 253 40.78 51.42 -39.07
C ASP A 253 41.15 52.88 -38.78
N GLN A 254 40.63 53.47 -37.70
CA GLN A 254 41.01 54.81 -37.26
C GLN A 254 42.49 54.91 -36.90
N ILE A 255 43.04 53.93 -36.19
CA ILE A 255 44.47 53.87 -35.86
C ILE A 255 45.29 53.84 -37.14
N LYS A 256 44.95 52.98 -38.11
CA LYS A 256 45.66 52.93 -39.40
C LYS A 256 45.64 54.28 -40.12
N ARG A 257 44.48 54.94 -40.21
CA ARG A 257 44.36 56.27 -40.84
C ARG A 257 45.21 57.31 -40.12
N LEU A 258 45.31 57.25 -38.80
CA LEU A 258 46.16 58.15 -38.01
C LEU A 258 47.65 57.84 -38.19
N GLU A 259 48.02 56.57 -38.29
CA GLU A 259 49.39 56.14 -38.60
C GLU A 259 49.83 56.56 -40.00
N GLU A 260 48.95 56.46 -41.00
CA GLU A 260 49.20 56.96 -42.36
C GLU A 260 49.39 58.48 -42.35
N LYS A 261 48.49 59.23 -41.67
CA LYS A 261 48.65 60.69 -41.51
C LYS A 261 49.95 61.05 -40.81
N LYS A 262 50.34 60.29 -39.78
CA LYS A 262 51.61 60.47 -39.08
C LYS A 262 52.81 60.16 -39.98
N GLY A 263 52.72 59.14 -40.84
CA GLY A 263 53.78 58.80 -41.81
C GLY A 263 53.96 59.87 -42.89
N ILE A 264 52.87 60.49 -43.33
CA ILE A 264 52.89 61.63 -44.27
C ILE A 264 53.45 62.89 -43.59
N GLN A 265 53.15 63.07 -42.30
CA GLN A 265 53.71 64.12 -41.45
C GLN A 265 55.09 63.73 -40.92
N SER A 266 56.11 63.74 -41.79
CA SER A 266 57.50 63.55 -41.36
C SER A 266 58.03 64.82 -40.69
N TYR A 267 57.56 65.14 -39.49
CA TYR A 267 58.18 66.18 -38.67
C TYR A 267 59.53 65.66 -38.16
N SER A 268 60.57 66.44 -38.36
CA SER A 268 61.88 66.17 -37.75
C SER A 268 61.73 66.19 -36.22
N THR A 269 62.45 65.34 -35.50
CA THR A 269 62.49 65.36 -34.02
C THR A 269 62.86 66.74 -33.46
N ALA A 270 63.56 67.55 -34.26
CA ALA A 270 63.84 68.96 -33.97
C ALA A 270 62.59 69.86 -34.06
N GLU A 271 61.73 69.68 -35.06
CA GLU A 271 60.49 70.47 -35.24
C GLU A 271 59.49 70.17 -34.13
N MET A 272 59.35 68.90 -33.73
CA MET A 272 58.47 68.53 -32.62
C MET A 272 58.93 69.08 -31.27
N ASN A 273 60.24 69.20 -31.05
CA ASN A 273 60.79 69.88 -29.87
C ASN A 273 60.62 71.41 -29.96
N MET A 274 60.74 72.01 -31.15
CA MET A 274 60.40 73.43 -31.34
C MET A 274 58.94 73.73 -31.02
N TYR A 275 57.99 72.90 -31.48
CA TYR A 275 56.58 73.09 -31.16
C TYR A 275 56.27 72.91 -29.67
N LYS A 276 56.94 71.98 -28.98
CA LYS A 276 56.81 71.84 -27.52
C LYS A 276 57.34 73.06 -26.78
N ASN A 277 58.49 73.57 -27.19
CA ASN A 277 59.08 74.77 -26.60
C ASN A 277 58.20 75.99 -26.85
N PHE A 278 57.71 76.17 -28.08
CA PHE A 278 56.78 77.25 -28.43
C PHE A 278 55.47 77.15 -27.63
N ARG A 279 54.93 75.94 -27.44
CA ARG A 279 53.73 75.74 -26.60
C ARG A 279 53.98 76.14 -25.14
N ASN A 280 55.14 75.78 -24.59
CA ASN A 280 55.51 76.15 -23.23
C ASN A 280 55.73 77.65 -23.08
N GLU A 281 56.37 78.29 -24.07
CA GLU A 281 56.58 79.73 -24.10
C GLU A 281 55.26 80.50 -24.23
N LEU A 282 54.33 80.02 -25.07
CA LEU A 282 52.98 80.57 -25.17
C LEU A 282 52.21 80.41 -23.85
N ALA A 283 52.33 79.26 -23.17
CA ALA A 283 51.68 79.05 -21.88
C ALA A 283 52.20 80.01 -20.81
N ILE A 284 53.50 80.31 -20.80
CA ILE A 284 54.10 81.31 -19.91
C ILE A 284 53.55 82.71 -20.24
N GLN A 285 53.50 83.09 -21.53
CA GLN A 285 52.95 84.39 -21.95
C GLN A 285 51.47 84.55 -21.56
N VAL A 286 50.65 83.51 -21.75
CA VAL A 286 49.24 83.52 -21.34
C VAL A 286 49.11 83.68 -19.83
N SER A 287 49.95 82.99 -19.04
CA SER A 287 49.93 83.14 -17.58
C SER A 287 50.34 84.53 -17.11
N HIS A 288 51.30 85.16 -17.80
CA HIS A 288 51.73 86.53 -17.51
C HIS A 288 50.62 87.53 -17.81
N LEU A 289 49.99 87.42 -18.99
CA LEU A 289 48.88 88.28 -19.38
C LEU A 289 47.67 88.14 -18.45
N ASP A 290 47.38 86.93 -17.94
CA ASP A 290 46.31 86.73 -16.95
C ASP A 290 46.64 87.42 -15.62
N MET A 291 47.92 87.43 -15.21
CA MET A 291 48.38 88.13 -14.01
C MET A 291 48.29 89.65 -14.18
N GLU A 292 48.73 90.20 -15.33
CA GLU A 292 48.61 91.63 -15.65
C GLU A 292 47.15 92.08 -15.76
N LYS A 293 46.27 91.25 -16.32
CA LYS A 293 44.85 91.53 -16.36
C LYS A 293 44.25 91.65 -14.95
N LYS A 294 44.64 90.76 -14.03
CA LYS A 294 44.18 90.81 -12.64
C LYS A 294 44.63 92.09 -11.94
N THR A 295 45.90 92.47 -12.06
CA THR A 295 46.41 93.70 -11.44
C THR A 295 45.75 94.95 -12.02
N LEU A 296 45.52 95.01 -13.34
CA LEU A 296 44.83 96.13 -13.96
C LEU A 296 43.36 96.23 -13.54
N ASN A 297 42.68 95.10 -13.36
CA ASN A 297 41.31 95.06 -12.84
C ASN A 297 41.24 95.55 -11.39
N GLU A 298 42.20 95.16 -10.53
CA GLU A 298 42.28 95.66 -9.16
C GLU A 298 42.50 97.19 -9.13
N GLN A 299 43.41 97.70 -9.95
CA GLN A 299 43.63 99.14 -10.09
C GLN A 299 42.38 99.88 -10.59
N THR A 300 41.66 99.29 -11.54
CA THR A 300 40.41 99.85 -12.07
C THR A 300 39.34 99.91 -10.99
N TRP A 301 39.18 98.85 -10.21
CA TRP A 301 38.25 98.81 -9.08
C TRP A 301 38.57 99.88 -8.03
N ASP A 302 39.84 100.06 -7.66
CA ASP A 302 40.26 101.09 -6.70
C ASP A 302 39.95 102.51 -7.18
N VAL A 303 40.13 102.76 -8.49
CA VAL A 303 39.76 104.04 -9.11
C VAL A 303 38.25 104.22 -9.14
N GLU A 304 37.47 103.19 -9.50
CA GLU A 304 36.00 103.24 -9.48
C GLU A 304 35.44 103.53 -8.08
N VAL A 305 35.98 102.88 -7.05
CA VAL A 305 35.64 103.14 -5.65
C VAL A 305 35.97 104.59 -5.27
N SER A 306 37.12 105.11 -5.71
CA SER A 306 37.54 106.49 -5.46
C SER A 306 36.63 107.51 -6.15
N ILE A 307 36.24 107.25 -7.40
CA ILE A 307 35.24 108.05 -8.13
C ILE A 307 33.88 108.01 -7.42
N GLY A 308 33.45 106.84 -6.97
CA GLY A 308 32.22 106.67 -6.19
C GLY A 308 32.20 107.53 -4.93
N LYS A 309 33.29 107.51 -4.14
CA LYS A 309 33.46 108.34 -2.94
C LYS A 309 33.45 109.84 -3.24
N LEU A 310 34.04 110.27 -4.36
CA LEU A 310 34.01 111.66 -4.77
C LEU A 310 32.60 112.09 -5.21
N ARG A 311 31.88 111.23 -5.93
CA ARG A 311 30.49 111.48 -6.33
C ARG A 311 29.56 111.64 -5.13
N THR A 312 29.68 110.79 -4.10
CA THR A 312 28.88 110.94 -2.88
C THR A 312 29.20 112.26 -2.17
N LYS A 313 30.47 112.63 -2.08
CA LYS A 313 30.89 113.91 -1.47
C LYS A 313 30.38 115.13 -2.24
N ILE A 314 30.38 115.09 -3.57
CA ILE A 314 29.80 116.16 -4.40
C ILE A 314 28.28 116.20 -4.18
N SER A 315 27.59 115.06 -4.15
CA SER A 315 26.16 114.99 -3.88
C SER A 315 25.81 115.56 -2.49
N GLU A 316 26.59 115.27 -1.46
CA GLU A 316 26.43 115.86 -0.12
C GLU A 316 26.59 117.38 -0.15
N LEU A 317 27.60 117.90 -0.84
CA LEU A 317 27.82 119.34 -0.99
C LEU A 317 26.69 120.02 -1.77
N VAL A 318 26.16 119.37 -2.81
CA VAL A 318 25.00 119.85 -3.58
C VAL A 318 23.76 119.89 -2.70
N ILE A 319 23.50 118.86 -1.88
CA ILE A 319 22.39 118.86 -0.91
C ILE A 319 22.58 119.97 0.11
N GLN A 320 23.78 120.14 0.69
CA GLN A 320 24.07 121.20 1.64
C GLN A 320 23.85 122.59 1.05
N TYR A 321 24.31 122.82 -0.18
CA TYR A 321 24.12 124.06 -0.92
C TYR A 321 22.64 124.33 -1.18
N THR A 322 21.90 123.34 -1.69
CA THR A 322 20.46 123.44 -1.97
C THR A 322 19.67 123.75 -0.69
N THR A 323 19.99 123.07 0.42
CA THR A 323 19.37 123.32 1.74
C THR A 323 19.68 124.74 2.27
N LEU A 324 20.88 125.26 1.98
CA LEU A 324 21.26 126.65 2.30
C LEU A 324 20.49 127.66 1.45
N CYS A 325 20.34 127.40 0.16
CA CYS A 325 19.55 128.23 -0.75
C CYS A 325 18.07 128.29 -0.36
N ASP A 326 17.50 127.16 0.06
CA ASP A 326 16.12 127.09 0.56
C ASP A 326 15.94 127.88 1.87
N LYS A 327 16.91 127.78 2.80
CA LYS A 327 16.91 128.57 4.05
C LYS A 327 17.00 130.08 3.82
N LEU A 328 17.66 130.51 2.75
CA LEU A 328 17.87 131.91 2.40
C LEU A 328 16.77 132.48 1.48
N GLN A 329 15.78 131.67 1.09
CA GLN A 329 14.68 132.04 0.17
C GLN A 329 15.18 132.69 -1.14
N LEU A 330 16.31 132.22 -1.69
CA LEU A 330 16.87 132.74 -2.95
C LEU A 330 16.26 131.99 -4.15
N PRO A 331 15.39 132.62 -4.96
CA PRO A 331 14.83 131.96 -6.13
C PRO A 331 15.91 131.74 -7.21
N GLY A 332 16.04 130.50 -7.69
CA GLY A 332 16.92 130.14 -8.81
C GLY A 332 18.31 129.62 -8.45
N CYS A 333 18.64 129.41 -7.17
CA CYS A 333 19.95 128.87 -6.74
C CYS A 333 19.96 127.35 -6.49
N GLN A 334 18.95 126.59 -6.92
CA GLN A 334 18.96 125.13 -6.78
C GLN A 334 19.80 124.52 -7.91
N ILE A 335 20.96 123.95 -7.58
CA ILE A 335 21.83 123.25 -8.53
C ILE A 335 21.56 121.75 -8.39
N SER A 336 21.23 121.08 -9.49
CA SER A 336 21.13 119.60 -9.52
C SER A 336 22.47 118.99 -9.95
N MET A 337 22.72 117.73 -9.56
CA MET A 337 23.87 116.96 -10.07
C MET A 337 23.94 116.94 -11.61
N SER A 338 22.79 116.97 -12.29
CA SER A 338 22.71 117.05 -13.75
C SER A 338 23.19 118.38 -14.35
N ASP A 339 23.17 119.48 -13.60
CA ASP A 339 23.60 120.81 -14.08
C ASP A 339 25.13 120.96 -14.08
N LEU A 340 25.81 120.24 -13.18
CA LEU A 340 27.28 120.15 -13.11
C LEU A 340 27.87 119.28 -14.24
N GLU A 341 27.16 118.23 -14.64
CA GLU A 341 27.57 117.34 -15.76
C GLU A 341 27.51 118.05 -17.13
N ALA A 342 26.72 119.11 -17.26
CA ALA A 342 26.54 119.88 -18.49
C ALA A 342 27.70 120.87 -18.78
N ASN A 343 28.52 121.23 -17.78
CA ASN A 343 29.54 122.29 -17.88
C ASN A 343 31.00 121.78 -17.99
N LEU A 344 31.24 120.49 -18.28
CA LEU A 344 32.61 119.99 -18.50
C LEU A 344 33.21 120.51 -19.82
N PRO A 345 34.50 120.94 -19.87
CA PRO A 345 35.07 121.69 -21.00
C PRO A 345 35.25 120.89 -22.31
N LYS A 346 35.59 121.61 -23.39
CA LYS A 346 35.75 121.20 -24.81
C LYS A 346 36.67 120.01 -25.15
N TRP A 347 37.26 119.32 -24.18
CA TRP A 347 37.82 117.97 -24.42
C TRP A 347 36.73 117.01 -24.94
N LYS A 348 35.46 117.33 -24.65
CA LYS A 348 34.26 116.66 -25.15
C LYS A 348 34.08 116.72 -26.67
N GLU A 349 34.66 117.69 -27.38
CA GLU A 349 34.47 117.86 -28.84
C GLU A 349 35.63 117.31 -29.67
N GLU A 350 36.87 117.37 -29.17
CA GLU A 350 38.07 116.92 -29.92
C GLU A 350 38.57 115.53 -29.50
N ILE A 351 38.56 115.24 -28.20
CA ILE A 351 39.14 114.00 -27.65
C ILE A 351 38.06 112.93 -27.48
N LEU A 352 36.83 113.33 -27.12
CA LEU A 352 35.71 112.42 -26.91
C LEU A 352 35.33 111.58 -28.15
N PRO A 353 35.35 112.07 -29.40
CA PRO A 353 35.06 111.22 -30.56
C PRO A 353 36.13 110.15 -30.76
N VAL A 354 37.40 110.49 -30.59
CA VAL A 354 38.54 109.56 -30.71
C VAL A 354 38.51 108.54 -29.57
N ILE A 355 38.27 108.98 -28.34
CA ILE A 355 38.06 108.10 -27.19
C ILE A 355 36.81 107.24 -27.41
N HIS A 356 35.69 107.77 -27.91
CA HIS A 356 34.48 107.00 -28.19
C HIS A 356 34.72 105.96 -29.29
N GLN A 357 35.51 106.27 -30.31
CA GLN A 357 35.84 105.33 -31.38
C GLN A 357 36.72 104.18 -30.86
N GLU A 358 37.81 104.49 -30.16
CA GLU A 358 38.69 103.47 -29.56
C GLU A 358 37.95 102.68 -28.47
N LEU A 359 37.15 103.34 -27.62
CA LEU A 359 36.30 102.69 -26.61
C LEU A 359 35.21 101.85 -27.26
N SER A 360 34.69 102.21 -28.45
CA SER A 360 33.74 101.38 -29.19
C SER A 360 34.41 100.16 -29.81
N ARG A 361 35.65 100.29 -30.31
CA ARG A 361 36.44 99.16 -30.79
C ARG A 361 36.76 98.19 -29.65
N GLU A 362 37.27 98.70 -28.53
CA GLU A 362 37.55 97.94 -27.31
C GLU A 362 36.27 97.29 -26.75
N LYS A 363 35.13 98.00 -26.73
CA LYS A 363 33.85 97.41 -26.32
C LYS A 363 33.39 96.30 -27.26
N GLN A 364 33.63 96.44 -28.56
CA GLN A 364 33.27 95.39 -29.53
C GLN A 364 34.18 94.18 -29.38
N GLU A 365 35.50 94.35 -29.26
CA GLU A 365 36.43 93.26 -29.00
C GLU A 365 36.16 92.59 -27.65
N ALA A 366 35.87 93.36 -26.59
CA ALA A 366 35.46 92.83 -25.30
C ALA A 366 34.14 92.06 -25.39
N PHE A 367 33.18 92.52 -26.22
CA PHE A 367 31.92 91.81 -26.47
C PHE A 367 32.14 90.49 -27.22
N ASP A 368 33.01 90.50 -28.24
CA ASP A 368 33.34 89.30 -29.01
C ASP A 368 34.10 88.27 -28.16
N ILE A 369 35.05 88.73 -27.33
CA ILE A 369 35.75 87.89 -26.34
C ILE A 369 34.77 87.36 -25.29
N ASN A 370 33.84 88.18 -24.79
CA ASN A 370 32.84 87.74 -23.82
C ASN A 370 31.88 86.69 -24.41
N ASN A 371 31.49 86.82 -25.67
CA ASN A 371 30.71 85.81 -26.37
C ASN A 371 31.49 84.51 -26.57
N ALA A 372 32.77 84.59 -26.95
CA ALA A 372 33.63 83.41 -27.05
C ALA A 372 33.81 82.71 -25.69
N LEU A 373 34.03 83.48 -24.62
CA LEU A 373 34.09 82.98 -23.24
C LEU A 373 32.79 82.33 -22.81
N MET A 374 31.63 82.92 -23.16
CA MET A 374 30.34 82.35 -22.84
C MET A 374 30.11 81.03 -23.59
N HIS A 375 30.53 80.93 -24.86
CA HIS A 375 30.47 79.68 -25.62
C HIS A 375 31.35 78.59 -25.01
N VAL A 376 32.59 78.94 -24.64
CA VAL A 376 33.52 78.01 -23.95
C VAL A 376 32.98 77.59 -22.59
N ALA A 377 32.37 78.50 -21.82
CA ALA A 377 31.73 78.18 -20.55
C ALA A 377 30.54 77.22 -20.74
N GLN A 378 29.77 77.39 -21.80
CA GLN A 378 28.63 76.54 -22.13
C GLN A 378 29.08 75.14 -22.58
N GLU A 379 30.14 75.04 -23.39
CA GLU A 379 30.75 73.75 -23.74
C GLU A 379 31.38 73.05 -22.54
N LYS A 380 32.07 73.79 -21.68
CA LYS A 380 32.61 73.28 -20.42
C LYS A 380 31.50 72.68 -19.55
N GLY A 381 30.37 73.39 -19.39
CA GLY A 381 29.22 72.90 -18.61
C GLY A 381 28.64 71.59 -19.17
N LYS A 382 28.52 71.47 -20.50
CA LYS A 382 28.07 70.22 -21.16
C LYS A 382 29.04 69.06 -20.91
N ILE A 383 30.34 69.33 -20.96
CA ILE A 383 31.37 68.32 -20.66
C ILE A 383 31.30 67.91 -19.19
N GLU A 384 31.16 68.86 -18.26
CA GLU A 384 31.03 68.58 -16.83
C GLU A 384 29.78 67.73 -16.51
N GLU A 385 28.63 68.01 -17.13
CA GLU A 385 27.43 67.17 -17.03
C GLU A 385 27.65 65.76 -17.60
N SER A 386 28.32 65.66 -18.76
CA SER A 386 28.66 64.36 -19.36
C SER A 386 29.64 63.56 -18.48
N VAL A 387 30.61 64.22 -17.86
CA VAL A 387 31.55 63.57 -16.92
C VAL A 387 30.81 63.10 -15.68
N HIS A 388 29.92 63.95 -15.11
CA HIS A 388 29.15 63.59 -13.93
C HIS A 388 28.22 62.38 -14.17
N THR A 389 27.58 62.32 -15.35
CA THR A 389 26.74 61.18 -15.74
C THR A 389 27.57 59.90 -15.88
N MET A 390 28.72 59.96 -16.57
CA MET A 390 29.64 58.81 -16.66
C MET A 390 30.20 58.37 -15.30
N GLU A 391 30.50 59.30 -14.39
CA GLU A 391 30.92 58.98 -13.02
C GLU A 391 29.82 58.28 -12.21
N CYS A 392 28.56 58.70 -12.39
CA CYS A 392 27.41 58.06 -11.77
C CYS A 392 27.24 56.62 -12.27
N GLU A 393 27.39 56.39 -13.58
CA GLU A 393 27.34 55.06 -14.19
C GLU A 393 28.49 54.17 -13.74
N LYS A 394 29.71 54.71 -13.71
CA LYS A 394 30.89 54.02 -13.18
C LYS A 394 30.64 53.53 -11.74
N ARG A 395 30.13 54.38 -10.85
CA ARG A 395 29.80 53.97 -9.47
C ARG A 395 28.75 52.86 -9.42
N LYS A 396 27.72 52.91 -10.27
CA LYS A 396 26.70 51.86 -10.36
C LYS A 396 27.33 50.52 -10.78
N LEU A 397 28.22 50.54 -11.78
CA LEU A 397 28.94 49.36 -12.23
C LEU A 397 29.88 48.81 -11.15
N GLU A 398 30.61 49.68 -10.44
CA GLU A 398 31.47 49.29 -9.31
C GLU A 398 30.66 48.62 -8.19
N CYS A 399 29.50 49.17 -7.82
CA CYS A 399 28.60 48.52 -6.86
C CYS A 399 28.08 47.16 -7.35
N LYS A 400 27.79 47.02 -8.64
CA LYS A 400 27.33 45.75 -9.22
C LYS A 400 28.45 44.70 -9.24
N ILE A 401 29.67 45.09 -9.60
CA ILE A 401 30.85 44.23 -9.54
C ILE A 401 31.08 43.74 -8.11
N LYS A 402 31.02 44.64 -7.13
CA LYS A 402 31.21 44.27 -5.72
C LYS A 402 30.15 43.27 -5.23
N ARG A 403 28.87 43.49 -5.56
CA ARG A 403 27.79 42.53 -5.26
C ARG A 403 28.03 41.16 -5.87
N LEU A 404 28.42 41.10 -7.16
CA LEU A 404 28.71 39.83 -7.83
C LEU A 404 29.94 39.13 -7.25
N GLN A 405 30.94 39.88 -6.79
CA GLN A 405 32.10 39.34 -6.10
C GLN A 405 31.72 38.73 -4.74
N ASP A 406 30.88 39.41 -3.97
CA ASP A 406 30.39 38.92 -2.67
C ASP A 406 29.52 37.66 -2.86
N GLU A 407 28.64 37.64 -3.86
CA GLU A 407 27.80 36.48 -4.20
C GLU A 407 28.65 35.29 -4.69
N SER A 408 29.64 35.53 -5.55
CA SER A 408 30.60 34.50 -5.98
C SER A 408 31.47 33.97 -4.83
N LYS A 409 31.73 34.78 -3.81
CA LYS A 409 32.42 34.34 -2.61
C LYS A 409 31.51 33.45 -1.76
N HIS A 410 30.26 33.85 -1.51
CA HIS A 410 29.28 33.07 -0.77
C HIS A 410 29.05 31.69 -1.40
N ILE A 411 28.83 31.63 -2.72
CA ILE A 411 28.63 30.36 -3.44
C ILE A 411 29.87 29.45 -3.34
N ARG A 412 31.07 30.03 -3.33
CA ARG A 412 32.31 29.25 -3.15
C ARG A 412 32.45 28.70 -1.74
N GLU A 413 32.06 29.46 -0.73
CA GLU A 413 32.07 29.03 0.67
C GLU A 413 31.04 27.91 0.90
N GLU A 414 29.80 28.07 0.40
CA GLU A 414 28.78 27.00 0.46
C GLU A 414 29.22 25.72 -0.24
N LYS A 415 29.79 25.82 -1.45
CA LYS A 415 30.31 24.65 -2.16
C LYS A 415 31.46 23.96 -1.42
N ALA A 416 32.33 24.73 -0.77
CA ALA A 416 33.44 24.16 0.01
C ALA A 416 32.92 23.43 1.26
N GLU A 417 31.87 23.93 1.90
CA GLU A 417 31.20 23.26 3.02
C GLU A 417 30.50 21.97 2.57
N GLU A 418 29.76 22.01 1.46
CA GLU A 418 29.14 20.81 0.87
C GLU A 418 30.19 19.75 0.49
N GLU A 419 31.30 20.17 -0.14
CA GLU A 419 32.40 19.28 -0.50
C GLU A 419 33.06 18.66 0.75
N ALA A 420 33.20 19.42 1.84
CA ALA A 420 33.72 18.89 3.10
C ALA A 420 32.79 17.82 3.69
N ILE A 421 31.47 18.05 3.68
CA ILE A 421 30.48 17.08 4.16
C ILE A 421 30.52 15.80 3.31
N LEU A 422 30.47 15.93 1.98
CA LEU A 422 30.54 14.79 1.07
C LEU A 422 31.83 13.99 1.24
N ASN A 423 32.97 14.66 1.42
CA ASN A 423 34.24 13.98 1.67
C ASN A 423 34.22 13.18 2.99
N THR A 424 33.60 13.71 4.05
CA THR A 424 33.44 12.95 5.31
C THR A 424 32.54 11.73 5.14
N GLU A 425 31.47 11.84 4.36
CA GLU A 425 30.54 10.73 4.10
C GLU A 425 31.18 9.66 3.20
N VAL A 426 31.95 10.06 2.19
CA VAL A 426 32.74 9.15 1.36
C VAL A 426 33.75 8.38 2.22
N GLU A 427 34.42 9.03 3.16
CA GLU A 427 35.40 8.34 4.02
C GLU A 427 34.69 7.37 4.99
N ALA A 428 33.54 7.75 5.56
CA ALA A 428 32.74 6.84 6.38
C ALA A 428 32.25 5.61 5.60
N LEU A 429 31.83 5.78 4.35
CA LEU A 429 31.43 4.68 3.48
C LEU A 429 32.62 3.78 3.11
N LYS A 430 33.80 4.34 2.87
CA LYS A 430 35.03 3.54 2.65
C LYS A 430 35.39 2.71 3.88
N ASP A 431 35.29 3.29 5.06
CA ASP A 431 35.53 2.59 6.32
C ASP A 431 34.52 1.45 6.49
N GLU A 432 33.24 1.68 6.19
CA GLU A 432 32.20 0.64 6.25
C GLU A 432 32.43 -0.48 5.23
N ILE A 433 32.78 -0.14 3.99
CA ILE A 433 33.15 -1.13 2.97
C ILE A 433 34.37 -1.94 3.43
N SER A 434 35.35 -1.30 4.06
CA SER A 434 36.54 -1.97 4.58
C SER A 434 36.18 -2.92 5.73
N ARG A 435 35.31 -2.50 6.65
CA ARG A 435 34.77 -3.37 7.72
C ARG A 435 34.02 -4.57 7.17
N MET A 436 33.08 -4.36 6.23
CA MET A 436 32.33 -5.44 5.60
C MET A 436 33.25 -6.41 4.85
N ARG A 437 34.30 -5.92 4.18
CA ARG A 437 35.32 -6.78 3.58
C ARG A 437 36.05 -7.59 4.66
N MET A 438 36.48 -6.97 5.75
CA MET A 438 37.18 -7.68 6.84
C MET A 438 36.31 -8.75 7.51
N THR A 439 34.99 -8.58 7.59
CA THR A 439 34.09 -9.59 8.18
C THR A 439 33.69 -10.68 7.19
N THR A 440 33.48 -10.34 5.91
CA THR A 440 32.98 -11.29 4.90
C THR A 440 34.10 -12.16 4.30
N THR A 441 35.32 -11.63 4.18
CA THR A 441 36.44 -12.38 3.57
C THR A 441 36.85 -13.63 4.37
N PRO A 442 36.94 -13.60 5.71
CA PRO A 442 37.23 -14.79 6.52
C PRO A 442 36.15 -15.87 6.42
N ASP A 443 34.87 -15.48 6.42
CA ASP A 443 33.74 -16.42 6.32
C ASP A 443 33.71 -17.12 4.96
N ILE A 444 34.00 -16.39 3.87
CA ILE A 444 34.14 -16.97 2.54
C ILE A 444 35.31 -17.95 2.51
N HIS A 445 36.47 -17.59 3.06
CA HIS A 445 37.65 -18.45 3.05
C HIS A 445 37.46 -19.73 3.88
N GLU A 446 36.75 -19.64 5.00
CA GLU A 446 36.41 -20.79 5.84
C GLU A 446 35.39 -21.70 5.12
N LEU A 447 34.39 -21.13 4.43
CA LEU A 447 33.46 -21.90 3.59
C LEU A 447 34.14 -22.58 2.40
N GLU A 448 35.07 -21.91 1.72
CA GLU A 448 35.88 -22.48 0.64
C GLU A 448 36.72 -23.65 1.14
N LYS A 449 37.36 -23.51 2.31
CA LYS A 449 38.14 -24.56 2.93
C LYS A 449 37.28 -25.77 3.32
N GLN A 450 36.13 -25.54 3.95
CA GLN A 450 35.19 -26.61 4.30
C GLN A 450 34.64 -27.32 3.06
N PHE A 451 34.37 -26.57 1.98
CA PHE A 451 33.95 -27.14 0.71
C PHE A 451 35.04 -28.02 0.10
N GLU A 452 36.31 -27.57 0.12
CA GLU A 452 37.41 -28.35 -0.42
C GLU A 452 37.70 -29.62 0.42
N GLU A 453 37.60 -29.54 1.74
CA GLU A 453 37.69 -30.71 2.63
C GLU A 453 36.57 -31.72 2.34
N LYS A 454 35.32 -31.26 2.22
CA LYS A 454 34.17 -32.12 1.88
C LYS A 454 34.30 -32.74 0.49
N THR A 455 34.84 -32.00 -0.48
CA THR A 455 35.10 -32.52 -1.83
C THR A 455 36.16 -33.62 -1.80
N LYS A 456 37.25 -33.43 -1.03
CA LYS A 456 38.28 -34.47 -0.83
C LYS A 456 37.75 -35.70 -0.10
N GLU A 457 36.86 -35.54 0.88
CA GLU A 457 36.18 -36.67 1.55
C GLU A 457 35.29 -37.46 0.58
N LEU A 458 34.54 -36.75 -0.27
CA LEU A 458 33.68 -37.36 -1.28
C LEU A 458 34.50 -38.14 -2.32
N GLU A 459 35.61 -37.59 -2.80
CA GLU A 459 36.53 -38.25 -3.75
C GLU A 459 37.07 -39.57 -3.16
N LYS A 460 37.57 -39.53 -1.91
CA LYS A 460 38.05 -40.73 -1.20
C LYS A 460 36.94 -41.77 -0.99
N SER A 461 35.70 -41.32 -0.77
CA SER A 461 34.56 -42.23 -0.61
C SER A 461 34.17 -42.89 -1.94
N LYS A 462 34.23 -42.15 -3.05
CA LYS A 462 34.03 -42.69 -4.40
C LYS A 462 35.09 -43.71 -4.78
N GLU A 463 36.38 -43.41 -4.55
CA GLU A 463 37.48 -44.35 -4.79
C GLU A 463 37.29 -45.66 -4.01
N LYS A 464 36.94 -45.57 -2.72
CA LYS A 464 36.64 -46.76 -1.89
C LYS A 464 35.45 -47.55 -2.44
N TYR A 465 34.41 -46.88 -2.91
CA TYR A 465 33.23 -47.53 -3.48
C TYR A 465 33.59 -48.25 -4.79
N ASP A 466 34.34 -47.60 -5.68
CA ASP A 466 34.79 -48.17 -6.95
C ASP A 466 35.68 -49.40 -6.73
N ASP A 467 36.59 -49.35 -5.75
CA ASP A 467 37.42 -50.51 -5.38
C ASP A 467 36.58 -51.66 -4.83
N LEU A 468 35.54 -51.36 -4.04
CA LEU A 468 34.62 -52.36 -3.50
C LEU A 468 33.79 -53.01 -4.63
N VAL A 469 33.33 -52.22 -5.60
CA VAL A 469 32.62 -52.69 -6.79
C VAL A 469 33.52 -53.59 -7.64
N LYS A 470 34.77 -53.18 -7.87
CA LYS A 470 35.77 -54.01 -8.60
C LYS A 470 36.02 -55.33 -7.89
N SER A 471 36.23 -55.30 -6.57
CA SER A 471 36.46 -56.51 -5.77
C SER A 471 35.27 -57.47 -5.85
N ARG A 472 34.05 -56.95 -5.66
CA ARG A 472 32.82 -57.76 -5.71
C ARG A 472 32.54 -58.32 -7.11
N LYS A 473 32.88 -57.58 -8.16
CA LYS A 473 32.80 -58.07 -9.54
C LYS A 473 33.80 -59.21 -9.77
N MET A 474 35.03 -59.09 -9.27
CA MET A 474 36.03 -60.15 -9.36
C MET A 474 35.62 -61.43 -8.60
N GLU A 475 35.00 -61.30 -7.43
CA GLU A 475 34.42 -62.43 -6.70
C GLU A 475 33.26 -63.08 -7.46
N MET A 476 32.38 -62.26 -8.05
CA MET A 476 31.29 -62.74 -8.90
C MET A 476 31.82 -63.51 -10.11
N ASP A 477 32.84 -63.00 -10.79
CA ASP A 477 33.45 -63.68 -11.94
C ASP A 477 34.10 -65.02 -11.53
N LYS A 478 34.78 -65.08 -10.37
CA LYS A 478 35.33 -66.33 -9.83
C LYS A 478 34.26 -67.37 -9.53
N THR A 479 33.16 -66.95 -8.88
CA THR A 479 32.04 -67.85 -8.55
C THR A 479 31.33 -68.34 -9.81
N MET A 480 31.14 -67.48 -10.80
CA MET A 480 30.59 -67.87 -12.11
C MET A 480 31.48 -68.87 -12.85
N GLU A 481 32.80 -68.73 -12.79
CA GLU A 481 33.71 -69.67 -13.44
C GLU A 481 33.74 -71.04 -12.75
N LEU A 482 33.63 -71.07 -11.42
CA LEU A 482 33.43 -72.31 -10.64
C LEU A 482 32.12 -73.02 -11.00
N ILE A 483 31.03 -72.26 -11.17
CA ILE A 483 29.75 -72.82 -11.61
C ILE A 483 29.90 -73.41 -13.02
N ARG A 484 30.53 -72.69 -13.95
CA ARG A 484 30.78 -73.16 -15.33
C ARG A 484 31.66 -74.41 -15.37
N SER A 485 32.73 -74.49 -14.57
CA SER A 485 33.55 -75.70 -14.51
C SER A 485 32.75 -76.89 -13.98
N GLY A 486 31.95 -76.71 -12.93
CA GLY A 486 31.08 -77.76 -12.40
C GLY A 486 29.97 -78.21 -13.36
N PHE A 487 29.48 -77.32 -14.23
CA PHE A 487 28.57 -77.71 -15.33
C PHE A 487 29.29 -78.53 -16.39
N ARG A 488 30.48 -78.09 -16.84
CA ARG A 488 31.30 -78.83 -17.82
C ARG A 488 31.64 -80.24 -17.34
N GLU A 489 31.93 -80.40 -16.05
CA GLU A 489 32.26 -81.68 -15.44
C GLU A 489 31.05 -82.62 -15.34
N ARG A 490 29.87 -82.08 -14.98
CA ARG A 490 28.61 -82.83 -15.04
C ARG A 490 28.23 -83.25 -16.46
N GLU A 491 28.43 -82.37 -17.45
CA GLU A 491 28.16 -82.67 -18.85
C GLU A 491 29.07 -83.79 -19.39
N LYS A 492 30.35 -83.79 -19.00
CA LYS A 492 31.27 -84.92 -19.24
C LYS A 492 30.79 -86.21 -18.60
N MET A 493 30.39 -86.18 -17.33
CA MET A 493 29.85 -87.37 -16.66
C MET A 493 28.58 -87.89 -17.36
N VAL A 494 27.66 -87.02 -17.77
CA VAL A 494 26.44 -87.42 -18.48
C VAL A 494 26.75 -88.03 -19.84
N THR A 495 27.71 -87.47 -20.59
CA THR A 495 28.13 -88.03 -21.88
C THR A 495 28.83 -89.38 -21.74
N GLU A 496 29.69 -89.55 -20.72
CA GLU A 496 30.28 -90.85 -20.37
C GLU A 496 29.22 -91.87 -19.95
N PHE A 497 28.26 -91.48 -19.12
CA PHE A 497 27.18 -92.36 -18.67
C PHE A 497 26.28 -92.79 -19.84
N LYS A 498 25.99 -91.87 -20.76
CA LYS A 498 25.23 -92.15 -21.98
C LYS A 498 25.99 -93.11 -22.90
N SER A 499 27.29 -92.90 -23.10
CA SER A 499 28.16 -93.81 -23.85
C SER A 499 28.19 -95.22 -23.24
N ASN A 500 28.30 -95.31 -21.91
CA ASN A 500 28.27 -96.59 -21.19
C ASN A 500 26.91 -97.30 -21.32
N LEU A 501 25.79 -96.57 -21.23
CA LEU A 501 24.46 -97.12 -21.46
C LEU A 501 24.28 -97.61 -22.90
N GLU A 502 24.78 -96.87 -23.90
CA GLU A 502 24.76 -97.30 -25.30
C GLU A 502 25.61 -98.55 -25.52
N ALA A 503 26.77 -98.66 -24.86
CA ALA A 503 27.60 -99.86 -24.89
C ALA A 503 26.91 -101.06 -24.23
N MET A 504 26.25 -100.86 -23.08
CA MET A 504 25.46 -101.90 -22.41
C MET A 504 24.25 -102.33 -23.25
N ALA A 505 23.54 -101.39 -23.87
CA ALA A 505 22.42 -101.69 -24.75
C ALA A 505 22.86 -102.49 -25.99
N LYS A 506 24.00 -102.13 -26.60
CA LYS A 506 24.61 -102.91 -27.69
C LYS A 506 25.01 -104.31 -27.24
N HIS A 507 25.60 -104.45 -26.06
CA HIS A 507 25.96 -105.75 -25.50
C HIS A 507 24.73 -106.63 -25.22
N SER A 508 23.67 -106.05 -24.65
CA SER A 508 22.40 -106.75 -24.40
C SER A 508 21.69 -107.15 -25.71
N LEU A 509 21.71 -106.27 -26.71
CA LEU A 509 21.17 -106.56 -28.05
C LEU A 509 21.96 -107.68 -28.74
N GLN A 510 23.28 -107.68 -28.59
CA GLN A 510 24.14 -108.74 -29.12
C GLN A 510 23.83 -110.08 -28.42
N ASN A 511 23.73 -110.09 -27.09
CA ASN A 511 23.33 -111.29 -26.35
C ASN A 511 21.93 -111.79 -26.76
N ALA A 512 20.95 -110.89 -26.92
CA ALA A 512 19.62 -111.27 -27.38
C ALA A 512 19.62 -111.85 -28.81
N LYS A 513 20.46 -111.30 -29.71
CA LYS A 513 20.67 -111.87 -31.05
C LYS A 513 21.32 -113.25 -31.00
N THR A 514 22.30 -113.47 -30.12
CA THR A 514 22.93 -114.78 -29.93
C THR A 514 21.94 -115.80 -29.37
N ILE A 515 21.06 -115.39 -28.45
CA ILE A 515 19.99 -116.24 -27.91
C ILE A 515 18.94 -116.57 -28.98
N LEU A 516 18.52 -115.59 -29.79
CA LEU A 516 17.58 -115.83 -30.90
C LEU A 516 18.17 -116.77 -31.97
N GLN A 517 19.46 -116.65 -32.30
CA GLN A 517 20.15 -117.58 -33.20
C GLN A 517 20.27 -119.00 -32.63
N ALA A 518 20.23 -119.17 -31.30
CA ALA A 518 20.22 -120.47 -30.66
C ALA A 518 18.82 -121.11 -30.60
N ILE A 519 17.75 -120.34 -30.82
CA ILE A 519 16.36 -120.83 -30.81
C ILE A 519 15.90 -121.22 -32.24
N ASP A 520 16.47 -120.61 -33.29
CA ASP A 520 16.17 -120.91 -34.71
C ASP A 520 16.92 -122.15 -35.27
N LEU A 521 17.58 -122.96 -34.44
CA LEU A 521 18.38 -124.13 -34.87
C LEU A 521 17.88 -125.49 -34.35
N ASP A 522 16.69 -125.55 -33.74
CA ASP A 522 16.05 -126.80 -33.29
C ASP A 522 14.66 -127.07 -33.93
N GLU A 523 14.31 -126.37 -35.03
CA GLU A 523 13.38 -126.85 -36.08
C GLU A 523 14.16 -127.26 -37.33
#